data_AF-A0A182SAH5-F1
#
_entry.id   AF-A0A182SAH5-F1
#
_cell.length_a   1.000
_cell.length_b   1.000
_cell.length_c   1.000
_cell.angle_alpha   90.00
_cell.angle_beta   90.00
_cell.angle_gamma   90.00
#
_symmetry.space_group_name_H-M   'P 1'
#
loop_
_entity.id
_entity.type
_entity.pdbx_description
1 polymer ?
#
loop_
_entity_poly.entity_id
_entity_poly.type
_entity_poly.pdbx_seq_one_letter_code
_entity_poly.pdbx_strand_id
1 'polypeptide(L)'
;PAYLTPFPPLVKHPFAANFEADPINWTKVLDTLQVDRSVDAVEWATPGYIGGVKTLQTFVEKRLGKFNDKRNDPTENALSNLSPWFHFGQISVQRAILTVKKFGKRYSESVASFCEEAIVRRELSDNFCFHNKNYDNLQGAYDWARKTLEDHRKDKRVYCYSREELETAKTHDDLWNSAQLQMVKEGKMHGFLRMYWAKKILEWTKTPEEALATAIYLNDRYSLDGRDPNGYVGCMWSIAGIHDQGWKEREIFGKIRYMNYEGCKRKFNVNAFVVRYGGKVHRRK
;
A
#
# COMPACT_ATOMS: atom_id res chain seq x y z
N PRO A 1 5.85 -24.53 -18.86
CA PRO A 1 4.68 -23.64 -19.09
C PRO A 1 5.12 -22.27 -19.62
N ALA A 2 4.41 -21.72 -20.62
CA ALA A 2 4.65 -20.35 -21.07
C ALA A 2 3.82 -19.38 -20.22
N TYR A 3 4.47 -18.41 -19.57
CA TYR A 3 3.83 -17.39 -18.74
C TYR A 3 3.79 -16.04 -19.47
N LEU A 4 2.95 -15.10 -19.00
CA LEU A 4 2.82 -13.75 -19.57
C LEU A 4 2.55 -13.73 -21.09
N THR A 5 1.64 -14.59 -21.56
CA THR A 5 1.20 -14.61 -22.96
C THR A 5 0.13 -13.54 -23.23
N PRO A 6 -0.07 -13.11 -24.49
CA PRO A 6 -1.19 -12.25 -24.84
C PRO A 6 -2.54 -12.91 -24.53
N PHE A 7 -3.53 -12.11 -24.14
CA PHE A 7 -4.91 -12.58 -24.02
C PHE A 7 -5.47 -12.93 -25.41
N PRO A 8 -6.31 -13.98 -25.51
CA PRO A 8 -7.01 -14.27 -26.75
C PRO A 8 -7.90 -13.09 -27.16
N PRO A 9 -8.14 -12.89 -28.47
CA PRO A 9 -9.07 -11.87 -28.93
C PRO A 9 -10.47 -12.14 -28.38
N LEU A 10 -11.19 -11.07 -28.02
CA LEU A 10 -12.59 -11.19 -27.63
C LEU A 10 -13.41 -11.59 -28.86
N VAL A 11 -14.06 -12.75 -28.79
CA VAL A 11 -14.99 -13.22 -29.82
C VAL A 11 -16.41 -13.13 -29.31
N LYS A 12 -17.34 -12.73 -30.17
CA LYS A 12 -18.77 -12.72 -29.82
C LYS A 12 -19.19 -14.17 -29.53
N HIS A 13 -19.85 -14.36 -28.40
CA HIS A 13 -20.38 -15.66 -28.03
C HIS A 13 -21.41 -16.13 -29.08
N PRO A 14 -21.38 -17.40 -29.53
CA PRO A 14 -22.25 -17.86 -30.62
C PRO A 14 -23.73 -17.91 -30.23
N PHE A 15 -24.02 -17.96 -28.94
CA PHE A 15 -25.38 -17.92 -28.40
C PHE A 15 -25.71 -16.52 -27.89
N ALA A 16 -26.84 -15.97 -28.33
CA ALA A 16 -27.43 -14.76 -27.78
C ALA A 16 -28.30 -15.11 -26.56
N ALA A 17 -28.37 -14.20 -25.59
CA ALA A 17 -29.37 -14.31 -24.54
C ALA A 17 -30.77 -14.20 -25.16
N ASN A 18 -31.69 -15.06 -24.73
CA ASN A 18 -33.10 -15.04 -25.12
C ASN A 18 -33.96 -14.23 -24.13
N PHE A 19 -33.32 -13.46 -23.25
CA PHE A 19 -33.96 -12.61 -22.26
C PHE A 19 -33.24 -11.26 -22.21
N GLU A 20 -33.99 -10.22 -21.82
CA GLU A 20 -33.42 -8.96 -21.41
C GLU A 20 -33.17 -9.00 -19.90
N ALA A 21 -32.00 -8.54 -19.46
CA ALA A 21 -31.72 -8.42 -18.05
C ALA A 21 -32.44 -7.19 -17.48
N ASP A 22 -33.11 -7.36 -16.34
CA ASP A 22 -33.72 -6.24 -15.63
C ASP A 22 -32.66 -5.17 -15.28
N PRO A 23 -33.00 -3.87 -15.37
CA PRO A 23 -32.09 -2.81 -14.99
C PRO A 23 -31.74 -2.90 -13.50
N ILE A 24 -30.46 -2.73 -13.17
CA ILE A 24 -29.98 -2.77 -11.79
C ILE A 24 -30.43 -1.50 -11.07
N ASN A 25 -31.17 -1.65 -9.96
CA ASN A 25 -31.46 -0.55 -9.04
C ASN A 25 -30.28 -0.33 -8.09
N TRP A 26 -29.32 0.50 -8.53
CA TRP A 26 -28.09 0.77 -7.77
C TRP A 26 -28.34 1.38 -6.38
N THR A 27 -29.35 2.24 -6.23
CA THR A 27 -29.71 2.82 -4.92
C THR A 27 -30.11 1.72 -3.94
N LYS A 28 -31.01 0.82 -4.35
CA LYS A 28 -31.44 -0.30 -3.51
C LYS A 28 -30.28 -1.22 -3.15
N VAL A 29 -29.36 -1.49 -4.09
CA VAL A 29 -28.14 -2.27 -3.82
C VAL A 29 -27.28 -1.58 -2.76
N LEU A 30 -27.04 -0.28 -2.88
CA LEU A 30 -26.25 0.50 -1.92
C LEU A 30 -26.91 0.57 -0.54
N ASP A 31 -28.24 0.58 -0.48
CA ASP A 31 -28.99 0.59 0.78
C ASP A 31 -28.86 -0.75 1.54
N THR A 32 -28.54 -1.86 0.85
CA THR A 32 -28.27 -3.15 1.51
C THR A 32 -26.91 -3.24 2.20
N LEU A 33 -25.99 -2.34 1.88
CA LEU A 33 -24.61 -2.41 2.37
C LEU A 33 -24.50 -1.88 3.80
N GLN A 34 -24.02 -2.74 4.70
CA GLN A 34 -23.60 -2.37 6.06
C GLN A 34 -22.12 -1.99 6.06
N VAL A 35 -21.83 -0.78 5.60
CA VAL A 35 -20.48 -0.24 5.50
C VAL A 35 -20.34 1.05 6.29
N ASP A 36 -19.12 1.38 6.67
CA ASP A 36 -18.84 2.69 7.24
C ASP A 36 -19.03 3.80 6.18
N ARG A 37 -19.96 4.71 6.47
CA ARG A 37 -20.31 5.84 5.60
C ARG A 37 -19.60 7.15 6.01
N SER A 38 -18.74 7.12 7.01
CA SER A 38 -17.91 8.25 7.43
C SER A 38 -16.69 8.48 6.54
N VAL A 39 -16.35 7.51 5.69
CA VAL A 39 -15.25 7.58 4.73
C VAL A 39 -15.82 7.85 3.34
N ASP A 40 -15.55 9.04 2.83
CA ASP A 40 -16.06 9.49 1.54
C ASP A 40 -15.35 8.81 0.35
N ALA A 41 -16.02 8.84 -0.80
CA ALA A 41 -15.42 8.42 -2.06
C ALA A 41 -14.30 9.39 -2.50
N VAL A 42 -13.31 8.87 -3.21
CA VAL A 42 -12.22 9.69 -3.76
C VAL A 42 -12.60 10.27 -5.13
N GLU A 43 -12.08 11.46 -5.46
CA GLU A 43 -12.39 12.14 -6.71
C GLU A 43 -11.44 11.78 -7.87
N TRP A 44 -10.20 11.37 -7.55
CA TRP A 44 -9.15 11.20 -8.57
C TRP A 44 -9.17 9.84 -9.28
N ALA A 45 -9.82 8.82 -8.70
CA ALA A 45 -9.81 7.45 -9.20
C ALA A 45 -11.18 7.04 -9.74
N THR A 46 -11.41 7.26 -11.04
CA THR A 46 -12.63 6.76 -11.71
C THR A 46 -12.62 5.22 -11.74
N PRO A 47 -13.62 4.52 -11.16
CA PRO A 47 -13.64 3.07 -11.12
C PRO A 47 -13.90 2.43 -12.50
N GLY A 48 -13.66 1.12 -12.57
CA GLY A 48 -13.94 0.27 -13.72
C GLY A 48 -12.77 0.12 -14.70
N TYR A 49 -12.90 -0.81 -15.65
CA TYR A 49 -11.84 -1.16 -16.61
C TYR A 49 -11.36 0.04 -17.43
N ILE A 50 -12.28 0.91 -17.87
CA ILE A 50 -11.93 2.12 -18.62
C ILE A 50 -11.05 3.05 -17.78
N GLY A 51 -11.35 3.22 -16.49
CA GLY A 51 -10.51 3.99 -15.56
C GLY A 51 -9.11 3.38 -15.43
N GLY A 52 -9.03 2.07 -15.22
CA GLY A 52 -7.76 1.35 -15.09
C GLY A 52 -6.89 1.45 -16.34
N VAL A 53 -7.49 1.33 -17.53
CA VAL A 53 -6.78 1.49 -18.81
C VAL A 53 -6.28 2.92 -19.00
N LYS A 54 -7.10 3.94 -18.72
CA LYS A 54 -6.69 5.35 -18.80
C LYS A 54 -5.52 5.66 -17.84
N THR A 55 -5.56 5.12 -16.63
CA THR A 55 -4.48 5.25 -15.64
C THR A 55 -3.20 4.58 -16.13
N LEU A 56 -3.28 3.37 -16.68
CA LEU A 56 -2.14 2.65 -17.26
C LEU A 56 -1.55 3.41 -18.45
N GLN A 57 -2.39 3.91 -19.35
CA GLN A 57 -1.97 4.69 -20.51
C GLN A 57 -1.20 5.94 -20.08
N THR A 58 -1.78 6.72 -19.15
CA THR A 58 -1.13 7.91 -18.62
C THR A 58 0.20 7.58 -17.93
N PHE A 59 0.29 6.43 -17.24
CA PHE A 59 1.54 5.98 -16.64
C PHE A 59 2.61 5.73 -17.71
N VAL A 60 2.34 4.91 -18.73
CA VAL A 60 3.35 4.57 -19.74
C VAL A 60 3.77 5.75 -20.62
N GLU A 61 2.85 6.69 -20.86
CA GLU A 61 3.13 7.89 -21.67
C GLU A 61 3.87 8.99 -20.90
N LYS A 62 3.56 9.19 -19.62
CA LYS A 62 4.01 10.39 -18.87
C LYS A 62 4.92 10.12 -17.69
N ARG A 63 4.89 8.92 -17.11
CA ARG A 63 5.53 8.64 -15.80
C ARG A 63 6.49 7.46 -15.82
N LEU A 64 6.32 6.50 -16.73
CA LEU A 64 7.16 5.30 -16.78
C LEU A 64 8.64 5.65 -16.92
N GLY A 65 9.00 6.65 -17.73
CA GLY A 65 10.40 7.06 -17.89
C GLY A 65 11.10 7.54 -16.62
N LYS A 66 10.36 7.92 -15.57
CA LYS A 66 10.91 8.32 -14.26
C LYS A 66 10.66 7.30 -13.16
N PHE A 67 10.00 6.17 -13.45
CA PHE A 67 9.52 5.25 -12.42
C PHE A 67 10.67 4.67 -11.59
N ASN A 68 11.72 4.15 -12.23
CA ASN A 68 12.87 3.58 -11.52
C ASN A 68 13.48 4.57 -10.52
N ASP A 69 13.79 5.78 -11.00
CA ASP A 69 14.56 6.76 -10.23
C ASP A 69 13.72 7.49 -9.19
N LYS A 70 12.42 7.68 -9.45
CA LYS A 70 11.54 8.54 -8.65
C LYS A 70 10.45 7.80 -7.88
N ARG A 71 10.28 6.48 -8.02
CA ARG A 71 9.26 5.71 -7.25
C ARG A 71 9.38 5.80 -5.73
N ASN A 72 10.56 6.18 -5.22
CA ASN A 72 10.83 6.33 -3.79
C ASN A 72 10.75 7.78 -3.31
N ASP A 73 10.38 8.73 -4.19
CA ASP A 73 10.21 10.14 -3.85
C ASP A 73 8.71 10.48 -3.78
N PRO A 74 8.12 10.63 -2.57
CA PRO A 74 6.70 10.97 -2.41
C PRO A 74 6.29 12.35 -2.96
N THR A 75 7.26 13.22 -3.26
CA THR A 75 6.97 14.53 -3.86
C THR A 75 6.77 14.44 -5.37
N GLU A 76 7.23 13.34 -5.99
CA GLU A 76 7.18 13.06 -7.41
C GLU A 76 5.97 12.20 -7.79
N ASN A 77 5.21 12.64 -8.79
CA ASN A 77 4.16 11.80 -9.37
C ASN A 77 4.77 10.78 -10.34
N ALA A 78 5.48 9.77 -9.83
CA ALA A 78 6.20 8.77 -10.60
C ALA A 78 5.53 7.39 -10.65
N LEU A 79 4.67 7.07 -9.67
CA LEU A 79 4.02 5.77 -9.58
C LEU A 79 2.98 5.55 -10.69
N SER A 80 2.64 4.27 -10.91
CA SER A 80 1.58 3.90 -11.85
C SER A 80 0.20 4.38 -11.40
N ASN A 81 -0.01 4.42 -10.08
CA ASN A 81 -1.28 4.60 -9.40
C ASN A 81 -2.31 3.49 -9.69
N LEU A 82 -1.87 2.34 -10.21
CA LEU A 82 -2.78 1.25 -10.63
C LEU A 82 -3.34 0.39 -9.50
N SER A 83 -2.81 0.50 -8.28
CA SER A 83 -3.17 -0.40 -7.18
C SER A 83 -4.68 -0.47 -6.86
N PRO A 84 -5.48 0.62 -6.91
CA PRO A 84 -6.93 0.49 -6.70
C PRO A 84 -7.61 -0.39 -7.76
N TRP A 85 -7.21 -0.27 -9.03
CA TRP A 85 -7.80 -1.07 -10.10
C TRP A 85 -7.30 -2.52 -10.12
N PHE A 86 -6.05 -2.75 -9.67
CA PHE A 86 -5.54 -4.11 -9.49
C PHE A 86 -6.28 -4.84 -8.37
N HIS A 87 -6.47 -4.17 -7.22
CA HIS A 87 -7.17 -4.73 -6.06
C HIS A 87 -8.58 -5.21 -6.42
N PHE A 88 -9.39 -4.37 -7.07
CA PHE A 88 -10.75 -4.73 -7.46
C PHE A 88 -10.84 -5.58 -8.74
N GLY A 89 -9.72 -6.05 -9.29
CA GLY A 89 -9.70 -6.82 -10.54
C GLY A 89 -10.24 -6.07 -11.76
N GLN A 90 -10.31 -4.74 -11.68
CA GLN A 90 -10.86 -3.89 -12.74
C GLN A 90 -9.92 -3.79 -13.93
N ILE A 91 -8.62 -4.08 -13.76
CA ILE A 91 -7.68 -4.30 -14.85
C ILE A 91 -6.72 -5.44 -14.49
N SER A 92 -6.45 -6.33 -15.44
CA SER A 92 -5.47 -7.40 -15.23
C SER A 92 -4.05 -6.87 -15.08
N VAL A 93 -3.33 -7.34 -14.06
CA VAL A 93 -1.91 -7.03 -13.87
C VAL A 93 -1.05 -7.53 -15.04
N GLN A 94 -1.36 -8.72 -15.57
CA GLN A 94 -0.71 -9.25 -16.78
C GLN A 94 -0.90 -8.32 -17.99
N ARG A 95 -2.09 -7.73 -18.16
CA ARG A 95 -2.32 -6.70 -19.20
C ARG A 95 -1.40 -5.50 -19.00
N ALA A 96 -1.26 -5.02 -17.76
CA ALA A 96 -0.39 -3.89 -17.45
C ALA A 96 1.08 -4.21 -17.77
N ILE A 97 1.57 -5.38 -17.35
CA ILE A 97 2.94 -5.84 -17.64
C ILE A 97 3.19 -5.94 -19.14
N LEU A 98 2.30 -6.57 -19.89
CA LEU A 98 2.42 -6.68 -21.35
C LEU A 98 2.47 -5.30 -22.04
N THR A 99 1.70 -4.34 -21.54
CA THR A 99 1.72 -2.96 -22.05
C THR A 99 3.03 -2.26 -21.72
N VAL A 100 3.48 -2.32 -20.47
CA VAL A 100 4.74 -1.69 -20.01
C VAL A 100 5.95 -2.27 -20.74
N LYS A 101 5.99 -3.59 -20.99
CA LYS A 101 7.09 -4.26 -21.72
C LYS A 101 7.31 -3.72 -23.13
N LYS A 102 6.29 -3.16 -23.79
CA LYS A 102 6.43 -2.52 -25.12
C LYS A 102 7.38 -1.32 -25.08
N PHE A 103 7.58 -0.70 -23.92
CA PHE A 103 8.47 0.45 -23.72
C PHE A 103 9.89 0.04 -23.29
N GLY A 104 10.21 -1.26 -23.21
CA GLY A 104 11.50 -1.75 -22.72
C GLY A 104 12.73 -1.25 -23.47
N LYS A 105 12.60 -0.91 -24.77
CA LYS A 105 13.69 -0.30 -25.55
C LYS A 105 14.03 1.12 -25.09
N ARG A 106 13.05 1.87 -24.58
CA ARG A 106 13.21 3.28 -24.19
C ARG A 106 13.45 3.43 -22.68
N TYR A 107 12.82 2.59 -21.87
CA TYR A 107 12.78 2.71 -20.41
C TYR A 107 13.06 1.37 -19.73
N SER A 108 14.13 0.67 -20.14
CA SER A 108 14.45 -0.71 -19.72
C SER A 108 14.43 -0.88 -18.19
N GLU A 109 15.13 -0.01 -17.45
CA GLU A 109 15.20 -0.07 -15.98
C GLU A 109 13.83 0.15 -15.33
N SER A 110 13.08 1.15 -15.79
CA SER A 110 11.74 1.43 -15.26
C SER A 110 10.74 0.31 -15.57
N VAL A 111 10.87 -0.35 -16.73
CA VAL A 111 10.09 -1.54 -17.08
C VAL A 111 10.47 -2.70 -16.16
N ALA A 112 11.75 -2.93 -15.91
CA ALA A 112 12.22 -3.97 -15.00
C ALA A 112 11.73 -3.72 -13.56
N SER A 113 11.86 -2.50 -13.04
CA SER A 113 11.34 -2.15 -11.71
C SER A 113 9.82 -2.32 -11.62
N PHE A 114 9.06 -1.95 -12.66
CA PHE A 114 7.62 -2.16 -12.65
C PHE A 114 7.27 -3.64 -12.61
N CYS A 115 7.98 -4.48 -13.36
CA CYS A 115 7.78 -5.93 -13.37
C CYS A 115 8.15 -6.57 -12.02
N GLU A 116 9.24 -6.14 -11.39
CA GLU A 116 9.62 -6.59 -10.04
C GLU A 116 8.50 -6.34 -9.02
N GLU A 117 7.96 -5.12 -9.00
CA GLU A 117 6.88 -4.77 -8.06
C GLU A 117 5.55 -5.47 -8.42
N ALA A 118 5.19 -5.54 -9.71
CA ALA A 118 3.89 -6.05 -10.16
C ALA A 118 3.81 -7.60 -10.23
N ILE A 119 4.95 -8.27 -10.40
CA ILE A 119 5.04 -9.74 -10.44
C ILE A 119 5.58 -10.23 -9.10
N VAL A 120 6.85 -9.96 -8.81
CA VAL A 120 7.56 -10.59 -7.69
C VAL A 120 6.95 -10.15 -6.36
N ARG A 121 6.87 -8.84 -6.09
CA ARG A 121 6.37 -8.34 -4.80
C ARG A 121 4.88 -8.62 -4.60
N ARG A 122 4.08 -8.43 -5.65
CA ARG A 122 2.64 -8.69 -5.61
C ARG A 122 2.32 -10.17 -5.39
N GLU A 123 2.90 -11.05 -6.19
CA GLU A 123 2.57 -12.49 -6.13
C GLU A 123 3.27 -13.19 -4.95
N LEU A 124 4.38 -12.63 -4.44
CA LEU A 124 4.93 -13.04 -3.15
C LEU A 124 3.96 -12.73 -2.01
N SER A 125 3.20 -11.65 -2.10
CA SER A 125 2.20 -11.33 -1.09
C SER A 125 1.04 -12.32 -1.10
N ASP A 126 0.56 -12.70 -2.29
CA ASP A 126 -0.42 -13.78 -2.47
C ASP A 126 0.13 -15.10 -1.92
N ASN A 127 1.40 -15.44 -2.23
CA ASN A 127 2.07 -16.64 -1.73
C ASN A 127 2.08 -16.68 -0.18
N PHE A 128 2.46 -15.59 0.47
CA PHE A 128 2.50 -15.51 1.93
C PHE A 128 1.10 -15.72 2.52
N CYS A 129 0.08 -15.01 2.04
CA CYS A 129 -1.28 -15.11 2.58
C CYS A 129 -1.92 -16.48 2.29
N PHE A 130 -1.59 -17.09 1.16
CA PHE A 130 -2.09 -18.42 0.79
C PHE A 130 -1.48 -19.53 1.65
N HIS A 131 -0.18 -19.48 1.91
CA HIS A 131 0.52 -20.54 2.64
C HIS A 131 0.60 -20.32 4.16
N ASN A 132 0.32 -19.11 4.65
CA ASN A 132 0.40 -18.78 6.07
C ASN A 132 -0.95 -18.34 6.61
N LYS A 133 -1.60 -19.20 7.40
CA LYS A 133 -2.90 -18.89 8.04
C LYS A 133 -2.81 -17.73 9.05
N ASN A 134 -1.60 -17.37 9.49
CA ASN A 134 -1.34 -16.28 10.43
C ASN A 134 -0.79 -15.04 9.70
N TYR A 135 -1.23 -14.78 8.47
CA TYR A 135 -0.69 -13.69 7.65
C TYR A 135 -0.92 -12.28 8.23
N ASP A 136 -1.83 -12.15 9.18
CA ASP A 136 -2.27 -10.89 9.80
C ASP A 136 -1.85 -10.75 11.28
N ASN A 137 -1.04 -11.67 11.79
CA ASN A 137 -0.59 -11.65 13.18
C ASN A 137 0.87 -12.13 13.34
N LEU A 138 1.48 -11.81 14.50
CA LEU A 138 2.90 -12.08 14.72
C LEU A 138 3.29 -13.56 14.70
N GLN A 139 2.34 -14.49 14.85
CA GLN A 139 2.65 -15.92 14.73
C GLN A 139 3.03 -16.31 13.30
N GLY A 140 2.64 -15.51 12.30
CA GLY A 140 3.05 -15.69 10.91
C GLY A 140 4.43 -15.14 10.57
N ALA A 141 5.09 -14.43 11.50
CA ALA A 141 6.43 -13.91 11.29
C ALA A 141 7.51 -14.98 11.53
N TYR A 142 8.70 -14.78 10.96
CA TYR A 142 9.85 -15.64 11.20
C TYR A 142 10.29 -15.60 12.68
N ASP A 143 10.87 -16.71 13.15
CA ASP A 143 11.29 -16.85 14.56
C ASP A 143 12.28 -15.77 15.01
N TRP A 144 13.20 -15.34 14.13
CA TRP A 144 14.15 -14.26 14.44
C TRP A 144 13.44 -12.94 14.75
N ALA A 145 12.38 -12.63 14.00
CA ALA A 145 11.62 -11.40 14.13
C ALA A 145 10.73 -11.44 15.37
N ARG A 146 10.06 -12.57 15.61
CA ARG A 146 9.29 -12.79 16.85
C ARG A 146 10.17 -12.67 18.08
N LYS A 147 11.35 -13.30 18.06
CA LYS A 147 12.30 -13.25 19.16
C LYS A 147 12.80 -11.84 19.43
N THR A 148 13.24 -11.11 18.40
CA THR A 148 13.78 -9.75 18.62
C THR A 148 12.70 -8.77 19.10
N LEU A 149 11.45 -8.92 18.63
CA LEU A 149 10.33 -8.11 19.13
C LEU A 149 9.99 -8.43 20.59
N GLU A 150 10.09 -9.70 21.00
CA GLU A 150 9.88 -10.12 22.39
C GLU A 150 10.99 -9.64 23.32
N ASP A 151 12.25 -9.80 22.90
CA ASP A 151 13.42 -9.36 23.67
C ASP A 151 13.36 -7.85 24.00
N HIS A 152 12.73 -7.05 23.12
CA HIS A 152 12.55 -5.60 23.27
C HIS A 152 11.16 -5.18 23.77
N ARG A 153 10.30 -6.13 24.20
CA ARG A 153 8.92 -5.82 24.63
C ARG A 153 8.86 -4.86 25.82
N LYS A 154 9.86 -4.86 26.69
CA LYS A 154 9.90 -4.04 27.92
C LYS A 154 10.57 -2.68 27.74
N ASP A 155 11.10 -2.39 26.56
CA ASP A 155 11.75 -1.12 26.27
C ASP A 155 10.77 0.04 26.48
N LYS A 156 11.26 1.16 27.02
CA LYS A 156 10.42 2.33 27.23
C LYS A 156 10.14 3.01 25.89
N ARG A 157 8.85 3.15 25.54
CA ARG A 157 8.44 3.90 24.35
C ARG A 157 8.47 5.38 24.68
N VAL A 158 9.18 6.18 23.88
CA VAL A 158 9.24 7.64 24.03
C VAL A 158 7.86 8.26 23.82
N TYR A 159 7.10 7.73 22.85
CA TYR A 159 5.72 8.10 22.56
C TYR A 159 4.85 6.85 22.52
N CYS A 160 3.61 6.96 22.97
CA CYS A 160 2.67 5.85 22.95
C CYS A 160 1.26 6.38 22.64
N TYR A 161 0.88 6.35 21.36
CA TYR A 161 -0.37 6.91 20.84
C TYR A 161 -1.49 5.88 20.87
N SER A 162 -2.71 6.36 21.12
CA SER A 162 -3.91 5.58 20.86
C SER A 162 -4.14 5.43 19.36
N ARG A 163 -4.95 4.44 18.98
CA ARG A 163 -5.39 4.29 17.58
C ARG A 163 -6.10 5.55 17.07
N GLU A 164 -6.90 6.23 17.90
CA GLU A 164 -7.60 7.47 17.53
C GLU A 164 -6.61 8.61 17.25
N GLU A 165 -5.57 8.78 18.07
CA GLU A 165 -4.53 9.78 17.84
C GLU A 165 -3.78 9.51 16.53
N LEU A 166 -3.50 8.24 16.22
CA LEU A 166 -2.90 7.83 14.96
C LEU A 166 -3.86 8.06 13.78
N GLU A 167 -5.10 7.61 13.87
CA GLU A 167 -6.13 7.74 12.83
C GLU A 167 -6.38 9.21 12.44
N THR A 168 -6.43 10.09 13.45
CA THR A 168 -6.65 11.53 13.28
C THR A 168 -5.38 12.35 13.07
N ALA A 169 -4.24 11.69 12.82
CA ALA A 169 -2.96 12.33 12.51
C ALA A 169 -2.47 13.34 13.58
N LYS A 170 -2.60 12.97 14.86
CA LYS A 170 -2.24 13.80 16.02
C LYS A 170 -0.95 13.33 16.71
N THR A 171 0.09 13.06 15.92
CA THR A 171 1.42 12.71 16.45
C THR A 171 2.37 13.91 16.50
N HIS A 172 3.52 13.72 17.11
CA HIS A 172 4.60 14.71 17.13
C HIS A 172 5.34 14.82 15.78
N ASP A 173 5.06 13.96 14.81
CA ASP A 173 5.78 13.86 13.55
C ASP A 173 4.90 14.33 12.38
N ASP A 174 5.25 15.49 11.80
CA ASP A 174 4.48 16.11 10.73
C ASP A 174 4.52 15.32 9.42
N LEU A 175 5.58 14.57 9.14
CA LEU A 175 5.68 13.68 7.99
C LEU A 175 4.75 12.48 8.16
N TRP A 176 4.74 11.87 9.35
CA TRP A 176 3.82 10.77 9.64
C TRP A 176 2.36 11.23 9.55
N ASN A 177 2.05 12.39 10.15
CA ASN A 177 0.71 12.97 10.09
C ASN A 177 0.31 13.30 8.63
N SER A 178 1.23 13.83 7.83
CA SER A 178 1.00 14.10 6.41
C SER A 178 0.75 12.83 5.60
N ALA A 179 1.48 11.75 5.89
CA ALA A 179 1.27 10.45 5.24
C ALA A 179 -0.11 9.86 5.60
N GLN A 180 -0.50 9.92 6.87
CA GLN A 180 -1.83 9.51 7.33
C GLN A 180 -2.93 10.33 6.62
N LEU A 181 -2.78 11.66 6.57
CA LEU A 181 -3.74 12.53 5.89
C LEU A 181 -3.80 12.28 4.38
N GLN A 182 -2.69 11.93 3.73
CA GLN A 182 -2.71 11.48 2.33
C GLN A 182 -3.62 10.25 2.17
N MET A 183 -3.46 9.25 3.04
CA MET A 183 -4.28 8.03 2.99
C MET A 183 -5.75 8.35 3.18
N VAL A 184 -6.09 9.16 4.18
CA VAL A 184 -7.49 9.53 4.49
C VAL A 184 -8.14 10.33 3.35
N LYS A 185 -7.41 11.28 2.74
CA LYS A 185 -7.96 12.17 1.69
C LYS A 185 -7.99 11.53 0.32
N GLU A 186 -6.94 10.78 -0.04
CA GLU A 186 -6.77 10.25 -1.40
C GLU A 186 -7.11 8.76 -1.48
N GLY A 187 -7.39 8.09 -0.37
CA GLY A 187 -7.55 6.64 -0.32
C GLY A 187 -6.30 5.88 -0.78
N LYS A 188 -5.13 6.53 -0.81
CA LYS A 188 -3.88 5.96 -1.31
C LYS A 188 -2.67 6.69 -0.76
N MET A 189 -1.98 6.08 0.21
CA MET A 189 -0.68 6.57 0.66
C MET A 189 0.44 6.19 -0.34
N HIS A 190 1.41 7.08 -0.54
CA HIS A 190 2.60 6.79 -1.33
C HIS A 190 3.39 5.59 -0.78
N GLY A 191 3.83 4.67 -1.66
CA GLY A 191 4.42 3.38 -1.24
C GLY A 191 5.64 3.52 -0.31
N PHE A 192 6.54 4.47 -0.59
CA PHE A 192 7.66 4.76 0.31
C PHE A 192 7.22 5.14 1.72
N LEU A 193 6.14 5.93 1.82
CA LEU A 193 5.63 6.41 3.10
C LEU A 193 4.83 5.36 3.84
N ARG A 194 4.22 4.36 3.18
CA ARG A 194 3.59 3.22 3.88
C ARG A 194 4.60 2.48 4.78
N MET A 195 5.82 2.28 4.27
CA MET A 195 6.91 1.66 5.05
C MET A 195 7.27 2.51 6.28
N TYR A 196 7.47 3.81 6.09
CA TYR A 196 7.78 4.74 7.16
C TYR A 196 6.64 4.77 8.20
N TRP A 197 5.41 4.92 7.72
CA TRP A 197 4.19 5.02 8.50
C TRP A 197 3.98 3.79 9.40
N ALA A 198 4.04 2.57 8.85
CA ALA A 198 3.83 1.35 9.62
C ALA A 198 4.96 1.11 10.64
N LYS A 199 6.21 1.45 10.30
CA LYS A 199 7.34 1.37 11.23
C LYS A 199 7.19 2.32 12.41
N LYS A 200 6.64 3.52 12.20
CA LYS A 200 6.36 4.45 13.30
C LYS A 200 5.20 4.00 14.18
N ILE A 201 4.22 3.28 13.64
CA ILE A 201 3.19 2.63 14.47
C ILE A 201 3.82 1.61 15.43
N LEU A 202 4.79 0.81 14.97
CA LEU A 202 5.56 -0.07 15.87
C LEU A 202 6.32 0.71 16.95
N GLU A 203 6.97 1.82 16.58
CA GLU A 203 7.72 2.65 17.53
C GLU A 203 6.84 3.29 18.61
N TRP A 204 5.58 3.60 18.28
CA TRP A 204 4.70 4.45 19.09
C TRP A 204 3.43 3.77 19.60
N THR A 205 3.39 2.44 19.67
CA THR A 205 2.31 1.67 20.29
C THR A 205 2.86 0.78 21.40
N LYS A 206 1.98 0.27 22.28
CA LYS A 206 2.42 -0.43 23.49
C LYS A 206 3.09 -1.76 23.17
N THR A 207 2.59 -2.49 22.18
CA THR A 207 3.13 -3.79 21.79
C THR A 207 3.15 -3.97 20.28
N PRO A 208 3.99 -4.88 19.75
CA PRO A 208 4.02 -5.16 18.32
C PRO A 208 2.69 -5.74 17.80
N GLU A 209 1.91 -6.44 18.63
CA GLU A 209 0.56 -6.92 18.27
C GLU A 209 -0.41 -5.74 18.09
N GLU A 210 -0.40 -4.78 19.02
CA GLU A 210 -1.21 -3.56 18.90
C GLU A 210 -0.79 -2.71 17.70
N ALA A 211 0.52 -2.66 17.43
CA ALA A 211 1.07 -2.00 16.25
C ALA A 211 0.51 -2.59 14.96
N LEU A 212 0.61 -3.91 14.82
CA LEU A 212 0.18 -4.64 13.63
C LEU A 212 -1.33 -4.51 13.43
N ALA A 213 -2.11 -4.74 14.47
CA ALA A 213 -3.57 -4.60 14.43
C ALA A 213 -4.01 -3.18 14.04
N THR A 214 -3.30 -2.16 14.54
CA THR A 214 -3.57 -0.76 14.21
C THR A 214 -3.19 -0.42 12.77
N ALA A 215 -2.03 -0.88 12.30
CA ALA A 215 -1.60 -0.66 10.91
C ALA A 215 -2.56 -1.34 9.91
N ILE A 216 -2.96 -2.58 10.17
CA ILE A 216 -3.93 -3.30 9.33
C ILE A 216 -5.27 -2.57 9.32
N TYR A 217 -5.81 -2.21 10.49
CA TYR A 217 -7.08 -1.49 10.59
C TYR A 217 -7.08 -0.20 9.76
N LEU A 218 -6.06 0.64 9.94
CA LEU A 218 -5.99 1.93 9.23
C LEU A 218 -5.77 1.74 7.72
N ASN A 219 -4.95 0.77 7.32
CA ASN A 219 -4.75 0.45 5.90
C ASN A 219 -6.07 0.00 5.25
N ASP A 220 -6.78 -0.93 5.88
CA ASP A 220 -7.98 -1.56 5.34
C ASP A 220 -9.20 -0.65 5.35
N ARG A 221 -9.23 0.31 6.29
CA ARG A 221 -10.28 1.32 6.41
C ARG A 221 -10.20 2.40 5.33
N TYR A 222 -8.99 2.89 5.04
CA TYR A 222 -8.82 4.08 4.21
C TYR A 222 -8.24 3.80 2.82
N SER A 223 -7.43 2.75 2.66
CA SER A 223 -6.81 2.49 1.35
C SER A 223 -7.79 1.81 0.38
N LEU A 224 -7.95 2.39 -0.81
CA LEU A 224 -8.70 1.78 -1.92
C LEU A 224 -8.09 0.44 -2.37
N ASP A 225 -6.80 0.23 -2.08
CA ASP A 225 -6.05 -1.00 -2.31
C ASP A 225 -5.74 -1.77 -1.01
N GLY A 226 -6.48 -1.49 0.07
CA GLY A 226 -6.42 -2.23 1.34
C GLY A 226 -7.28 -3.50 1.31
N ARG A 227 -7.33 -4.25 2.43
CA ARG A 227 -7.99 -5.58 2.52
C ARG A 227 -7.48 -6.53 1.45
N ASP A 228 -6.17 -6.49 1.25
CA ASP A 228 -5.46 -7.10 0.14
C ASP A 228 -4.23 -7.84 0.68
N PRO A 229 -3.81 -8.98 0.09
CA PRO A 229 -2.57 -9.65 0.45
C PRO A 229 -1.37 -8.70 0.54
N ASN A 230 -1.27 -7.72 -0.38
CA ASN A 230 -0.21 -6.72 -0.36
C ASN A 230 -0.28 -5.79 0.87
N GLY A 231 -1.49 -5.51 1.37
CA GLY A 231 -1.71 -4.73 2.58
C GLY A 231 -1.21 -5.44 3.83
N TYR A 232 -1.62 -6.71 4.02
CA TYR A 232 -1.17 -7.54 5.15
C TYR A 232 0.34 -7.73 5.12
N VAL A 233 0.88 -8.10 3.96
CA VAL A 233 2.32 -8.36 3.78
C VAL A 233 3.13 -7.08 3.92
N GLY A 234 2.62 -5.93 3.45
CA GLY A 234 3.26 -4.63 3.67
C GLY A 234 3.36 -4.25 5.15
N CYS A 235 2.29 -4.49 5.92
CA CYS A 235 2.29 -4.27 7.37
C CYS A 235 3.25 -5.24 8.08
N MET A 236 3.19 -6.53 7.74
CA MET A 236 4.07 -7.56 8.29
C MET A 236 5.54 -7.33 7.93
N TRP A 237 5.86 -6.89 6.71
CA TRP A 237 7.23 -6.53 6.30
C TRP A 237 7.73 -5.36 7.16
N SER A 238 6.85 -4.38 7.39
CA SER A 238 7.21 -3.16 8.11
C SER A 238 7.42 -3.40 9.60
N ILE A 239 6.56 -4.20 10.23
CA ILE A 239 6.47 -4.37 11.70
C ILE A 239 7.16 -5.66 12.17
N ALA A 240 7.07 -6.74 11.39
CA ALA A 240 7.54 -8.07 11.75
C ALA A 240 8.60 -8.64 10.78
N GLY A 241 9.13 -7.82 9.87
CA GLY A 241 10.32 -8.16 9.07
C GLY A 241 10.15 -9.34 8.10
N ILE A 242 8.93 -9.75 7.74
CA ILE A 242 8.75 -10.80 6.73
C ILE A 242 9.35 -10.33 5.39
N HIS A 243 9.97 -11.24 4.66
CA HIS A 243 10.68 -10.95 3.40
C HIS A 243 11.75 -9.84 3.51
N ASP A 244 12.23 -9.55 4.72
CA ASP A 244 13.39 -8.70 5.01
C ASP A 244 14.42 -9.50 5.82
N GLN A 245 15.61 -8.92 5.97
CA GLN A 245 16.66 -9.42 6.84
C GLN A 245 16.67 -8.70 8.20
N GLY A 246 17.41 -9.23 9.16
CA GLY A 246 17.73 -8.53 10.40
C GLY A 246 18.68 -7.35 10.16
N TRP A 247 18.46 -6.26 10.91
CA TRP A 247 19.28 -5.05 10.88
C TRP A 247 19.98 -4.83 12.23
N LYS A 248 20.79 -3.77 12.31
CA LYS A 248 21.43 -3.35 13.57
C LYS A 248 20.36 -3.19 14.66
N GLU A 249 20.60 -3.85 15.79
CA GLU A 249 19.69 -3.90 16.92
C GLU A 249 19.51 -2.53 17.58
N ARG A 250 18.28 -2.23 17.99
CA ARG A 250 17.87 -0.96 18.57
C ARG A 250 16.74 -1.16 19.58
N GLU A 251 16.63 -0.25 20.54
CA GLU A 251 15.47 -0.22 21.43
C GLU A 251 14.16 -0.19 20.63
N ILE A 252 13.14 -0.86 21.17
CA ILE A 252 11.79 -1.04 20.63
C ILE A 252 11.73 -1.93 19.38
N PHE A 253 12.57 -1.67 18.38
CA PHE A 253 12.57 -2.40 17.11
C PHE A 253 13.29 -3.75 17.18
N GLY A 254 14.21 -3.91 18.12
CA GLY A 254 15.24 -4.94 18.02
C GLY A 254 15.92 -4.86 16.66
N LYS A 255 15.89 -5.95 15.91
CA LYS A 255 16.52 -6.09 14.58
C LYS A 255 15.57 -5.79 13.41
N ILE A 256 14.35 -5.33 13.65
CA ILE A 256 13.45 -4.88 12.59
C ILE A 256 14.05 -3.64 11.91
N ARG A 257 13.99 -3.57 10.58
CA ARG A 257 14.53 -2.43 9.81
C ARG A 257 13.94 -1.12 10.32
N TYR A 258 14.81 -0.20 10.72
CA TYR A 258 14.41 1.11 11.20
C TYR A 258 14.33 2.16 10.08
N MET A 259 13.37 3.07 10.18
CA MET A 259 13.28 4.29 9.37
C MET A 259 13.03 5.51 10.27
N ASN A 260 13.69 6.62 10.01
CA ASN A 260 13.49 7.88 10.74
C ASN A 260 13.30 9.08 9.81
N TYR A 261 12.83 10.15 10.44
CA TYR A 261 12.55 11.44 9.83
C TYR A 261 13.77 12.02 9.10
N GLU A 262 14.93 12.07 9.77
CA GLU A 262 16.18 12.56 9.16
C GLU A 262 16.65 11.69 7.99
N GLY A 263 16.38 10.37 8.02
CA GLY A 263 16.60 9.48 6.89
C GLY A 263 15.70 9.79 5.70
N CYS A 264 14.48 10.24 5.94
CA CYS A 264 13.55 10.69 4.88
C CYS A 264 14.00 12.02 4.28
N LYS A 265 14.43 12.98 5.12
CA LYS A 265 14.99 14.27 4.65
C LYS A 265 16.17 14.12 3.70
N ARG A 266 17.02 13.11 3.91
CA ARG A 266 18.14 12.81 3.01
C ARG A 266 17.72 12.20 1.67
N LYS A 267 16.47 11.72 1.55
CA LYS A 267 15.96 11.00 0.37
C LYS A 267 15.02 11.83 -0.50
N PHE A 268 14.22 12.71 0.10
CA PHE A 268 13.28 13.58 -0.62
C PHE A 268 12.97 14.84 0.18
N ASN A 269 12.30 15.81 -0.47
CA ASN A 269 11.89 17.05 0.18
C ASN A 269 10.68 16.83 1.12
N VAL A 270 10.97 16.47 2.37
CA VAL A 270 9.96 16.26 3.42
C VAL A 270 9.07 17.49 3.59
N ASN A 271 9.64 18.70 3.62
CA ASN A 271 8.86 19.92 3.80
C ASN A 271 7.85 20.14 2.67
N ALA A 272 8.23 19.89 1.42
CA ALA A 272 7.31 19.99 0.28
C ALA A 272 6.14 18.99 0.40
N PHE A 273 6.41 17.77 0.89
CA PHE A 273 5.35 16.79 1.15
C PHE A 273 4.44 17.22 2.30
N VAL A 274 5.02 17.73 3.40
CA VAL A 274 4.26 18.21 4.57
C VAL A 274 3.38 19.41 4.20
N VAL A 275 3.89 20.38 3.45
CA VAL A 275 3.11 21.54 2.96
C VAL A 275 1.94 21.07 2.09
N ARG A 276 2.13 20.05 1.25
CA ARG A 276 1.07 19.51 0.37
C ARG A 276 -0.10 18.90 1.16
N TYR A 277 0.18 18.17 2.23
CA TYR A 277 -0.87 17.42 2.95
C TYR A 277 -1.32 18.06 4.28
N GLY A 278 -0.50 18.95 4.84
CA GLY A 278 -0.84 19.79 5.99
C GLY A 278 -0.72 19.10 7.35
N GLY A 279 0.10 18.05 7.48
CA GLY A 279 0.37 17.43 8.78
C GLY A 279 1.02 18.45 9.73
N LYS A 280 0.48 18.57 10.94
CA LYS A 280 0.99 19.49 11.98
C LYS A 280 1.69 18.69 13.06
N VAL A 281 2.66 19.30 13.75
CA VAL A 281 3.25 18.71 14.95
C VAL A 281 2.30 18.88 16.13
N HIS A 282 1.90 17.77 16.77
CA HIS A 282 1.11 17.78 17.99
C HIS A 282 2.00 17.41 19.18
N ARG A 283 2.24 18.38 20.06
CA ARG A 283 2.97 18.16 21.31
C ARG A 283 2.05 17.49 22.32
N ARG A 284 2.46 16.36 22.89
CA ARG A 284 1.86 15.89 24.14
C ARG A 284 2.40 16.74 25.28
N LYS A 285 1.49 17.19 26.15
CA LYS A 285 1.84 17.76 27.45
C LYS A 285 2.33 16.65 28.38
#